data_AF-A0A843AE04-F1
#
_entry.id   AF-A0A843AE04-F1
#
_cell.length_a   1.000
_cell.length_b   1.000
_cell.length_c   1.000
_cell.angle_alpha   90.00
_cell.angle_beta   90.00
_cell.angle_gamma   90.00
#
_symmetry.space_group_name_H-M   'P 1'
#
loop_
_entity.id
_entity.type
_entity.pdbx_description
1 polymer ?
#
loop_
_entity_poly.entity_id
_entity_poly.type
_entity_poly.pdbx_seq_one_letter_code
_entity_poly.pdbx_strand_id
1 'polypeptide(L)'
;MSYYRFIDKGKGPTKLFVGGIHGHEGETTIDFLKSISYSDFSKGKTFIYNFDYTEYISTIKKEYYETKIGKTIINLIKKHNPDFYIELHCYNIKNYENLISPNRRESQGVPPLIDLENHVLISSVSPLIRKKYFKMETICKTLEIPCINKKLYWNDLSSITEGNITKNDIAKYNVNKDIAKNDISKCNVNEDDNVNNYNLNKSFNTYLKIIKILSKVKTRDEFQRIMIKKYPKQVELAVKYAKEIFGEKFPPF
;
A
#
# COMPACT_ATOMS: atom_id res chain seq x y z
N MET A 1 -16.48 -1.91 -5.35
CA MET A 1 -15.27 -1.34 -5.99
C MET A 1 -15.53 0.15 -6.10
N SER A 2 -14.81 0.96 -5.34
CA SER A 2 -15.02 2.41 -5.23
C SER A 2 -14.50 3.18 -6.43
N TYR A 3 -13.44 2.68 -7.05
CA TYR A 3 -12.72 3.44 -8.08
C TYR A 3 -12.06 2.52 -9.09
N TYR A 4 -12.18 2.92 -10.35
CA TYR A 4 -11.47 2.33 -11.46
C TYR A 4 -10.96 3.43 -12.38
N ARG A 5 -9.71 3.32 -12.80
CA ARG A 5 -9.13 4.17 -13.84
C ARG A 5 -8.26 3.34 -14.76
N PHE A 6 -8.42 3.59 -16.05
CA PHE A 6 -7.57 3.04 -17.10
C PHE A 6 -6.88 4.16 -17.86
N ILE A 7 -5.59 3.98 -18.09
CA ILE A 7 -4.74 4.89 -18.82
C ILE A 7 -4.05 4.10 -19.92
N ASP A 8 -4.35 4.46 -21.17
CA ASP A 8 -3.65 3.95 -22.34
C ASP A 8 -2.75 5.05 -22.92
N LYS A 9 -1.45 4.74 -22.99
CA LYS A 9 -0.41 5.57 -23.62
C LYS A 9 0.32 4.80 -24.72
N GLY A 10 -0.37 3.85 -25.36
CA GLY A 10 0.12 3.03 -26.45
C GLY A 10 1.08 1.93 -25.97
N LYS A 11 2.02 1.55 -26.84
CA LYS A 11 2.96 0.45 -26.58
C LYS A 11 3.89 0.77 -25.40
N GLY A 12 3.99 -0.17 -24.47
CA GLY A 12 4.83 -0.07 -23.27
C GLY A 12 4.43 -1.12 -22.23
N PRO A 13 4.94 -1.03 -20.99
CA PRO A 13 4.62 -1.97 -19.92
C PRO A 13 3.16 -1.88 -19.49
N THR A 14 2.65 -2.98 -18.97
CA THR A 14 1.35 -3.04 -18.29
C THR A 14 1.55 -2.91 -16.78
N LYS A 15 0.84 -1.96 -16.16
CA LYS A 15 0.89 -1.70 -14.72
C LYS A 15 -0.48 -1.91 -14.10
N LEU A 16 -0.53 -2.59 -12.96
CA LEU A 16 -1.74 -2.86 -12.21
C LEU A 16 -1.55 -2.36 -10.77
N PHE A 17 -2.26 -1.30 -10.42
CA PHE A 17 -2.34 -0.78 -9.05
C PHE A 17 -3.66 -1.24 -8.43
N VAL A 18 -3.59 -1.74 -7.20
CA VAL A 18 -4.74 -2.22 -6.45
C VAL A 18 -4.70 -1.65 -5.04
N GLY A 19 -5.77 -0.98 -4.60
CA GLY A 19 -5.96 -0.51 -3.22
C GLY A 19 -7.25 -1.04 -2.60
N GLY A 20 -7.37 -0.92 -1.28
CA GLY A 20 -8.56 -1.34 -0.53
C GLY A 20 -8.76 -2.84 -0.42
N ILE A 21 -7.66 -3.60 -0.35
CA ILE A 21 -7.73 -5.06 -0.36
C ILE A 21 -7.94 -5.68 1.04
N HIS A 22 -7.89 -4.86 2.09
CA HIS A 22 -8.37 -5.20 3.43
C HIS A 22 -9.15 -4.05 4.08
N GLY A 23 -10.14 -4.40 4.91
CA GLY A 23 -10.84 -3.48 5.80
C GLY A 23 -11.33 -2.22 5.08
N HIS A 24 -11.08 -1.06 5.68
CA HIS A 24 -11.35 0.25 5.11
C HIS A 24 -10.10 0.91 4.49
N GLU A 25 -9.03 0.16 4.21
CA GLU A 25 -7.75 0.72 3.70
C GLU A 25 -7.98 1.52 2.41
N GLY A 26 -9.00 1.12 1.63
CA GLY A 26 -9.42 1.75 0.38
C GLY A 26 -9.82 3.22 0.54
N GLU A 27 -10.28 3.63 1.71
CA GLU A 27 -10.63 5.03 2.01
C GLU A 27 -9.39 5.93 2.09
N THR A 28 -8.24 5.38 2.49
CA THR A 28 -6.97 6.12 2.50
C THR A 28 -6.30 6.08 1.12
N THR A 29 -6.26 4.91 0.48
CA THR A 29 -5.49 4.73 -0.76
C THR A 29 -6.11 5.42 -1.98
N ILE A 30 -7.43 5.62 -1.98
CA ILE A 30 -8.15 6.26 -3.10
C ILE A 30 -7.68 7.69 -3.37
N ASP A 31 -7.32 8.46 -2.34
CA ASP A 31 -6.92 9.86 -2.49
C ASP A 31 -5.59 9.98 -3.24
N PHE A 32 -4.64 9.09 -2.94
CA PHE A 32 -3.39 9.00 -3.68
C PHE A 32 -3.64 8.62 -5.14
N LEU A 33 -4.46 7.61 -5.39
CA LEU A 33 -4.77 7.14 -6.74
C LEU A 33 -5.45 8.22 -7.60
N LYS A 34 -6.30 9.04 -7.00
CA LYS A 34 -6.95 10.18 -7.67
C LYS A 34 -5.99 11.35 -7.90
N SER A 35 -5.01 11.57 -7.02
CA SER A 35 -4.06 12.69 -7.11
C SER A 35 -3.05 12.57 -8.26
N ILE A 36 -2.83 11.35 -8.79
CA ILE A 36 -1.83 11.12 -9.85
C ILE A 36 -2.40 11.61 -11.18
N SER A 37 -1.67 12.52 -11.84
CA SER A 37 -2.09 13.12 -13.10
C SER A 37 -1.78 12.21 -14.30
N TYR A 38 -2.43 12.46 -15.44
CA TYR A 38 -2.15 11.68 -16.67
C TYR A 38 -0.68 11.79 -17.11
N SER A 39 -0.01 12.93 -16.85
CA SER A 39 1.39 13.17 -17.21
C SER A 39 2.40 12.43 -16.32
N ASP A 40 2.00 11.97 -15.13
CA ASP A 40 2.85 11.18 -14.23
C ASP A 40 3.12 9.76 -14.77
N PHE A 41 2.29 9.26 -15.71
CA PHE A 41 2.41 7.91 -16.25
C PHE A 41 3.31 7.84 -17.50
N SER A 42 4.11 6.79 -17.58
CA SER A 42 4.88 6.45 -18.78
C SER A 42 3.99 5.94 -19.92
N LYS A 43 4.59 5.71 -21.10
CA LYS A 43 3.99 4.87 -22.15
C LYS A 43 3.58 3.50 -21.59
N GLY A 44 2.64 2.84 -22.25
CA GLY A 44 2.07 1.56 -21.83
C GLY A 44 0.64 1.69 -21.33
N LYS A 45 0.19 0.68 -20.61
CA LYS A 45 -1.17 0.57 -20.07
C LYS A 45 -1.12 0.55 -18.56
N THR A 46 -1.89 1.41 -17.90
CA THR A 46 -2.02 1.38 -16.44
C THR A 46 -3.47 1.19 -16.04
N PHE A 47 -3.71 0.15 -15.24
CA PHE A 47 -4.99 -0.17 -14.63
C PHE A 47 -4.90 0.13 -13.15
N ILE A 48 -5.89 0.86 -12.63
CA ILE A 48 -5.97 1.24 -11.23
C ILE A 48 -7.32 0.78 -10.72
N TYR A 49 -7.30 -0.03 -9.67
CA TYR A 49 -8.49 -0.51 -8.98
C TYR A 49 -8.39 -0.10 -7.50
N ASN A 50 -9.47 0.43 -6.95
CA ASN A 50 -9.61 0.60 -5.51
C ASN A 50 -10.93 -0.03 -5.07
N PHE A 51 -10.87 -0.86 -4.05
CA PHE A 51 -12.04 -1.49 -3.48
C PHE A 51 -12.56 -0.68 -2.27
N ASP A 52 -13.84 -0.88 -1.96
CA ASP A 52 -14.49 -0.28 -0.79
C ASP A 52 -14.08 -1.08 0.46
N TYR A 53 -14.98 -1.21 1.42
CA TYR A 53 -14.82 -2.17 2.51
C TYR A 53 -14.62 -3.60 1.99
N THR A 54 -13.62 -4.27 2.54
CA THR A 54 -13.39 -5.71 2.38
C THR A 54 -13.14 -6.33 3.76
N GLU A 55 -13.46 -7.62 3.92
CA GLU A 55 -13.15 -8.31 5.18
C GLU A 55 -11.64 -8.37 5.40
N TYR A 56 -11.21 -8.12 6.64
CA TYR A 56 -9.78 -8.14 6.97
C TYR A 56 -9.28 -9.57 7.13
N ILE A 57 -8.69 -10.11 6.06
CA ILE A 57 -7.97 -11.38 6.08
C ILE A 57 -6.59 -11.10 5.49
N SER A 58 -5.52 -11.55 6.17
CA SER A 58 -4.15 -11.27 5.71
C SER A 58 -3.82 -11.97 4.38
N THR A 59 -3.26 -11.23 3.42
CA THR A 59 -2.83 -11.76 2.11
C THR A 59 -1.74 -12.84 2.16
N ILE A 60 -1.07 -13.03 3.28
CA ILE A 60 -0.10 -14.14 3.45
C ILE A 60 -0.80 -15.48 3.75
N LYS A 61 -2.09 -15.44 4.08
CA LYS A 61 -2.90 -16.62 4.36
C LYS A 61 -3.59 -17.13 3.08
N LYS A 62 -3.72 -18.45 2.92
CA LYS A 62 -4.25 -19.05 1.68
C LYS A 62 -5.74 -18.75 1.50
N GLU A 63 -6.50 -18.77 2.59
CA GLU A 63 -7.92 -18.49 2.65
C GLU A 63 -8.27 -17.09 2.10
N TYR A 64 -7.36 -16.11 2.19
CA TYR A 64 -7.55 -14.80 1.57
C TYR A 64 -7.89 -14.94 0.07
N TYR A 65 -7.17 -15.80 -0.63
CA TYR A 65 -7.33 -16.01 -2.07
C TYR A 65 -8.55 -16.87 -2.44
N GLU A 66 -9.26 -17.39 -1.45
CA GLU A 66 -10.53 -18.10 -1.60
C GLU A 66 -11.74 -17.18 -1.44
N THR A 67 -11.55 -16.01 -0.80
CA THR A 67 -12.55 -14.96 -0.68
C THR A 67 -12.95 -14.38 -2.05
N LYS A 68 -14.06 -13.65 -2.08
CA LYS A 68 -14.50 -12.90 -3.27
C LYS A 68 -13.45 -11.88 -3.73
N ILE A 69 -12.82 -11.16 -2.80
CA ILE A 69 -11.81 -10.15 -3.13
C ILE A 69 -10.52 -10.80 -3.64
N GLY A 70 -10.02 -11.84 -2.98
CA GLY A 70 -8.82 -12.55 -3.40
C GLY A 70 -8.96 -13.19 -4.78
N LYS A 71 -10.12 -13.82 -5.07
CA LYS A 71 -10.45 -14.34 -6.41
C LYS A 71 -10.51 -13.21 -7.46
N THR A 72 -11.07 -12.06 -7.09
CA THR A 72 -11.13 -10.89 -7.97
C THR A 72 -9.73 -10.39 -8.33
N ILE A 73 -8.84 -10.26 -7.34
CA ILE A 73 -7.44 -9.86 -7.53
C ILE A 73 -6.72 -10.84 -8.47
N ILE A 74 -6.85 -12.14 -8.23
CA ILE A 74 -6.25 -13.17 -9.10
C ILE A 74 -6.76 -13.04 -10.54
N ASN A 75 -8.06 -12.80 -10.73
CA ASN A 75 -8.62 -12.61 -12.05
C ASN A 75 -8.08 -11.36 -12.75
N LEU A 76 -7.88 -10.25 -12.02
CA LEU A 76 -7.25 -9.04 -12.55
C LEU A 76 -5.80 -9.28 -12.96
N ILE A 77 -5.03 -9.99 -12.12
CA ILE A 77 -3.64 -10.37 -12.43
C ILE A 77 -3.58 -11.19 -13.72
N LYS A 78 -4.41 -12.23 -13.83
CA LYS A 78 -4.46 -13.10 -15.02
C LYS A 78 -4.92 -12.34 -16.28
N LYS A 79 -5.94 -11.50 -16.13
CA LYS A 79 -6.52 -10.72 -17.24
C LYS A 79 -5.51 -9.74 -17.82
N HIS A 80 -4.78 -9.04 -16.96
CA HIS A 80 -3.91 -7.93 -17.39
C HIS A 80 -2.46 -8.36 -17.60
N ASN A 81 -2.03 -9.48 -17.02
CA ASN A 81 -0.67 -10.01 -17.10
C ASN A 81 0.41 -8.92 -16.93
N PRO A 82 0.43 -8.23 -15.77
CA PRO A 82 1.17 -6.98 -15.63
C PRO A 82 2.68 -7.19 -15.51
N ASP A 83 3.45 -6.23 -16.02
CA ASP A 83 4.89 -6.09 -15.76
C ASP A 83 5.16 -5.46 -14.39
N PHE A 84 4.19 -4.69 -13.88
CA PHE A 84 4.20 -4.07 -12.54
C PHE A 84 2.88 -4.34 -11.83
N TYR A 85 2.92 -4.99 -10.67
CA TYR A 85 1.80 -5.20 -9.77
C TYR A 85 2.06 -4.52 -8.43
N ILE A 86 1.23 -3.55 -8.07
CA ILE A 86 1.39 -2.74 -6.87
C ILE A 86 0.13 -2.85 -6.01
N GLU A 87 0.30 -3.31 -4.77
CA GLU A 87 -0.73 -3.30 -3.73
C GLU A 87 -0.51 -2.08 -2.83
N LEU A 88 -1.52 -1.21 -2.75
CA LEU A 88 -1.54 -0.04 -1.88
C LEU A 88 -2.34 -0.37 -0.63
N HIS A 89 -1.72 -0.13 0.51
CA HIS A 89 -2.26 -0.43 1.82
C HIS A 89 -2.11 0.75 2.75
N CYS A 90 -2.85 0.69 3.86
CA CYS A 90 -2.55 1.50 5.02
C CYS A 90 -2.61 0.68 6.29
N TYR A 91 -1.91 1.14 7.33
CA TYR A 91 -1.86 0.47 8.62
C TYR A 91 -2.12 1.43 9.79
N ASN A 92 -2.55 0.87 10.92
CA ASN A 92 -2.64 1.60 12.18
C ASN A 92 -1.22 1.91 12.67
N ILE A 93 -0.88 3.19 12.90
CA ILE A 93 0.48 3.64 13.28
C ILE A 93 1.06 2.87 14.48
N LYS A 94 0.22 2.41 15.41
CA LYS A 94 0.63 1.59 16.55
C LYS A 94 1.30 0.27 16.16
N ASN A 95 1.01 -0.23 14.96
CA ASN A 95 1.60 -1.45 14.42
C ASN A 95 2.94 -1.22 13.70
N TYR A 96 3.44 0.01 13.60
CA TYR A 96 4.70 0.31 12.90
C TYR A 96 5.85 -0.59 13.35
N GLU A 97 6.13 -0.66 14.66
CA GLU A 97 7.22 -1.48 15.22
C GLU A 97 7.02 -2.97 14.91
N ASN A 98 5.78 -3.46 14.97
CA ASN A 98 5.44 -4.84 14.63
C ASN A 98 5.68 -5.15 13.15
N LEU A 99 5.43 -4.18 12.28
CA LEU A 99 5.53 -4.30 10.82
C LEU A 99 6.97 -4.34 10.31
N ILE A 100 7.89 -3.64 11.00
CA ILE A 100 9.33 -3.63 10.70
C ILE A 100 10.16 -4.57 11.59
N SER A 101 9.51 -5.24 12.55
CA SER A 101 10.20 -6.11 13.51
C SER A 101 10.90 -7.29 12.82
N PRO A 102 12.19 -7.57 13.13
CA PRO A 102 12.91 -8.74 12.61
C PRO A 102 12.21 -10.06 12.92
N ASN A 103 11.41 -10.12 14.00
CA ASN A 103 10.68 -11.31 14.44
C ASN A 103 9.46 -11.65 13.57
N ARG A 104 9.09 -10.81 12.58
CA ARG A 104 8.02 -11.15 11.63
C ARG A 104 8.32 -12.43 10.86
N ARG A 105 9.60 -12.73 10.62
CA ARG A 105 9.99 -13.95 9.92
C ARG A 105 9.56 -15.20 10.67
N GLU A 106 9.81 -15.23 11.97
CA GLU A 106 9.46 -16.34 12.85
C GLU A 106 7.96 -16.40 13.11
N SER A 107 7.35 -15.25 13.40
CA SER A 107 5.93 -15.18 13.80
C SER A 107 4.94 -15.26 12.64
N GLN A 108 5.29 -14.80 11.44
CA GLN A 108 4.38 -14.68 10.29
C GLN A 108 4.87 -15.43 9.04
N GLY A 109 6.09 -15.98 9.07
CA GLY A 109 6.68 -16.69 7.92
C GLY A 109 7.12 -15.77 6.77
N VAL A 110 7.07 -14.45 6.96
CA VAL A 110 7.45 -13.43 5.96
C VAL A 110 8.41 -12.42 6.57
N PRO A 111 9.33 -11.84 5.79
CA PRO A 111 10.33 -10.92 6.32
C PRO A 111 9.67 -9.60 6.76
N PRO A 112 10.38 -8.79 7.55
CA PRO A 112 9.94 -7.45 7.91
C PRO A 112 9.67 -6.58 6.68
N LEU A 113 8.73 -5.63 6.82
CA LEU A 113 8.60 -4.56 5.85
C LEU A 113 9.82 -3.62 5.96
N ILE A 114 10.15 -2.95 4.87
CA ILE A 114 11.32 -2.08 4.79
C ILE A 114 10.87 -0.62 4.89
N ASP A 115 11.39 0.11 5.86
CA ASP A 115 11.12 1.54 6.04
C ASP A 115 11.85 2.39 4.98
N LEU A 116 11.05 3.08 4.15
CA LEU A 116 11.49 4.06 3.14
C LEU A 116 11.52 5.49 3.69
N GLU A 117 11.62 5.62 5.01
CA GLU A 117 11.54 6.86 5.79
C GLU A 117 10.09 7.36 5.96
N ASN A 118 9.90 8.19 6.99
CA ASN A 118 8.62 8.81 7.30
C ASN A 118 7.48 7.79 7.43
N HIS A 119 7.75 6.62 8.00
CA HIS A 119 6.75 5.57 8.24
C HIS A 119 6.12 4.99 6.95
N VAL A 120 6.72 5.23 5.78
CA VAL A 120 6.29 4.59 4.54
C VAL A 120 7.03 3.28 4.38
N LEU A 121 6.30 2.18 4.33
CA LEU A 121 6.91 0.85 4.25
C LEU A 121 6.74 0.25 2.86
N ILE A 122 7.72 -0.55 2.44
CA ILE A 122 7.67 -1.30 1.18
C ILE A 122 8.07 -2.76 1.41
N SER A 123 7.46 -3.67 0.65
CA SER A 123 7.93 -5.06 0.52
C SER A 123 7.47 -5.66 -0.82
N SER A 124 7.76 -6.94 -1.02
CA SER A 124 7.09 -7.75 -2.04
C SER A 124 5.66 -8.07 -1.58
N VAL A 125 4.77 -8.24 -2.56
CA VAL A 125 3.45 -8.87 -2.33
C VAL A 125 3.62 -10.29 -1.81
N SER A 126 2.53 -10.85 -1.27
CA SER A 126 2.48 -12.21 -0.71
C SER A 126 3.19 -13.25 -1.57
N PRO A 127 4.08 -14.09 -0.98
CA PRO A 127 4.79 -15.14 -1.70
C PRO A 127 3.84 -16.12 -2.43
N LEU A 128 2.61 -16.30 -1.92
CA LEU A 128 1.59 -17.19 -2.47
C LEU A 128 1.21 -16.80 -3.91
N ILE A 129 0.99 -15.51 -4.16
CA ILE A 129 0.70 -15.02 -5.52
C ILE A 129 1.98 -14.72 -6.29
N ARG A 130 3.03 -14.24 -5.60
CA ARG A 130 4.31 -13.87 -6.24
C ARG A 130 4.92 -15.02 -7.02
N LYS A 131 4.91 -16.22 -6.43
CA LYS A 131 5.48 -17.45 -7.02
C LYS A 131 4.58 -18.07 -8.09
N LYS A 132 3.26 -17.85 -7.98
CA LYS A 132 2.26 -18.58 -8.78
C LYS A 132 1.84 -17.85 -10.06
N TYR A 133 1.74 -16.52 -10.02
CA TYR A 133 1.09 -15.76 -11.09
C TYR A 133 2.00 -14.77 -11.81
N PHE A 134 3.25 -14.63 -11.37
CA PHE A 134 4.14 -13.60 -11.88
C PHE A 134 5.48 -14.18 -12.28
N LYS A 135 6.05 -13.64 -13.35
CA LYS A 135 7.40 -13.98 -13.79
C LYS A 135 8.44 -13.38 -12.85
N MET A 136 9.67 -13.86 -12.86
CA MET A 136 10.73 -13.38 -11.97
C MET A 136 11.02 -11.88 -12.18
N GLU A 137 10.94 -11.42 -13.42
CA GLU A 137 11.15 -10.04 -13.82
C GLU A 137 9.99 -9.10 -13.43
N THR A 138 8.77 -9.60 -13.19
CA THR A 138 7.62 -8.76 -12.83
C THR A 138 7.87 -8.04 -11.51
N ILE A 139 7.72 -6.71 -11.49
CA ILE A 139 7.82 -5.94 -10.25
C ILE A 139 6.53 -6.11 -9.46
N CYS A 140 6.62 -6.76 -8.30
CA CYS A 140 5.50 -6.87 -7.37
C CYS A 140 5.85 -6.15 -6.08
N LYS A 141 5.08 -5.13 -5.69
CA LYS A 141 5.33 -4.37 -4.46
C LYS A 141 4.06 -4.15 -3.65
N THR A 142 4.19 -4.26 -2.34
CA THR A 142 3.23 -3.73 -1.35
C THR A 142 3.80 -2.40 -0.87
N LEU A 143 2.98 -1.36 -0.85
CA LEU A 143 3.32 -0.04 -0.31
C LEU A 143 2.33 0.35 0.79
N GLU A 144 2.87 0.63 1.96
CA GLU A 144 2.15 0.85 3.21
C GLU A 144 2.37 2.29 3.71
N ILE A 145 1.30 2.92 4.18
CA ILE A 145 1.33 4.23 4.85
C ILE A 145 0.46 4.17 6.11
N PRO A 146 0.72 4.95 7.16
CA PRO A 146 -0.25 5.08 8.23
C PRO A 146 -1.62 5.56 7.71
N CYS A 147 -2.70 4.93 8.18
CA CYS A 147 -4.04 5.27 7.74
C CYS A 147 -4.41 6.72 8.12
N ILE A 148 -4.98 7.46 7.16
CA ILE A 148 -5.33 8.88 7.31
C ILE A 148 -6.69 9.04 8.01
N ASN A 149 -7.62 8.12 7.74
CA ASN A 149 -8.97 8.22 8.27
C ASN A 149 -9.06 7.63 9.68
N LYS A 150 -9.44 8.45 10.68
CA LYS A 150 -9.62 7.97 12.06
C LYS A 150 -10.76 6.93 12.20
N LYS A 151 -11.68 6.82 11.24
CA LYS A 151 -12.71 5.75 11.21
C LYS A 151 -12.12 4.32 11.20
N LEU A 152 -10.92 4.15 10.66
CA LEU A 152 -10.21 2.86 10.63
C LEU A 152 -9.84 2.34 12.02
N TYR A 153 -9.67 3.21 13.02
CA TYR A 153 -9.37 2.82 14.39
C TYR A 153 -10.59 2.28 15.15
N TRP A 154 -11.82 2.54 14.68
CA TRP A 154 -13.04 2.18 15.40
C TRP A 154 -13.42 0.70 15.28
N ASN A 155 -13.00 0.02 14.21
CA ASN A 155 -13.21 -1.42 14.07
C ASN A 155 -12.20 -2.26 14.87
N ASP A 156 -11.05 -1.68 15.25
CA ASP A 156 -10.15 -2.30 16.25
C ASP A 156 -10.74 -2.15 17.67
N LEU A 157 -11.56 -1.12 17.91
CA LEU A 157 -12.19 -0.82 19.20
C LEU A 157 -13.50 -1.59 19.47
N SER A 158 -14.15 -2.18 18.45
CA SER A 158 -15.33 -3.05 18.66
C SER A 158 -14.98 -4.39 19.31
N SER A 159 -13.68 -4.71 19.43
CA SER A 159 -13.17 -5.80 20.26
C SER A 159 -12.95 -5.42 21.73
N ILE A 160 -13.13 -4.13 22.08
CA ILE A 160 -13.12 -3.64 23.46
C ILE A 160 -14.57 -3.56 23.94
N THR A 161 -15.01 -4.64 24.58
CA THR A 161 -16.30 -4.72 25.26
C THR A 161 -16.40 -3.69 26.39
N GLU A 162 -17.54 -3.01 26.43
CA GLU A 162 -18.18 -2.35 27.58
C GLU A 162 -17.32 -1.36 28.41
N GLY A 163 -17.46 -0.07 28.08
CA GLY A 163 -16.95 1.00 28.93
C GLY A 163 -17.31 2.39 28.40
N ASN A 164 -18.56 2.81 28.63
CA ASN A 164 -19.04 4.20 28.71
C ASN A 164 -18.37 5.25 27.79
N ILE A 165 -18.86 5.39 26.55
CA ILE A 165 -18.74 6.65 25.81
C ILE A 165 -20.15 7.25 25.70
N THR A 166 -20.35 8.44 26.27
CA THR A 166 -21.68 9.05 26.34
C THR A 166 -22.00 9.82 25.06
N LYS A 167 -23.29 9.99 24.74
CA LYS A 167 -23.79 10.68 23.52
C LYS A 167 -23.20 12.08 23.29
N ASN A 168 -22.69 12.75 24.33
CA ASN A 168 -22.06 14.07 24.22
C ASN A 168 -20.65 14.03 23.62
N ASP A 169 -19.94 12.91 23.71
CA ASP A 169 -18.63 12.76 23.07
C ASP A 169 -18.78 12.71 21.54
N ILE A 170 -19.86 12.10 21.05
CA ILE A 170 -20.18 11.96 19.62
C ILE A 170 -20.43 13.33 18.96
N ALA A 171 -21.00 14.30 19.69
CA ALA A 171 -21.32 15.62 19.14
C ALA A 171 -20.07 16.50 18.89
N LYS A 172 -18.97 16.29 19.62
CA LYS A 172 -17.72 17.05 19.46
C LYS A 172 -16.87 16.61 18.26
N TYR A 173 -17.13 15.42 17.69
CA TYR A 173 -16.35 14.84 16.58
C TYR A 173 -16.95 15.08 15.19
N ASN A 174 -18.11 15.75 15.10
CA ASN A 174 -18.65 16.21 13.83
C ASN A 174 -17.98 17.51 13.39
N VAL A 175 -16.69 17.44 13.00
CA VAL A 175 -16.03 18.56 12.32
C VAL A 175 -16.20 18.36 10.81
N ASN A 176 -17.09 19.19 10.26
CA ASN A 176 -17.22 19.66 8.87
C ASN A 176 -17.15 18.63 7.74
N LYS A 177 -18.34 18.38 7.17
CA LYS A 177 -18.60 17.53 6.00
C LYS A 177 -18.30 18.21 4.65
N ASP A 178 -17.56 19.32 4.63
CA ASP A 178 -17.41 20.17 3.43
C ASP A 178 -15.99 20.22 2.84
N ILE A 179 -15.07 19.35 3.24
CA ILE A 179 -13.74 19.25 2.57
C ILE A 179 -13.85 18.33 1.36
N ALA A 180 -14.75 18.69 0.44
CA ALA A 180 -14.82 18.15 -0.90
C ALA A 180 -14.71 19.33 -1.87
N LYS A 181 -13.47 19.57 -2.31
CA LYS A 181 -13.02 20.29 -3.52
C LYS A 181 -11.90 21.28 -3.17
N ASN A 182 -10.74 20.96 -3.71
CA ASN A 182 -9.55 21.78 -3.88
C ASN A 182 -8.66 21.94 -2.64
N ASP A 183 -7.37 21.66 -2.85
CA ASP A 183 -6.23 21.88 -1.96
C ASP A 183 -5.98 20.83 -0.85
N ILE A 184 -5.39 19.70 -1.28
CA ILE A 184 -4.69 18.71 -0.42
C ILE A 184 -3.51 19.36 0.34
N SER A 185 -3.14 20.61 0.04
CA SER A 185 -2.10 21.38 0.73
C SER A 185 -2.54 21.99 2.07
N LYS A 186 -3.79 21.81 2.52
CA LYS A 186 -4.34 22.41 3.75
C LYS A 186 -4.89 21.41 4.78
N CYS A 187 -4.34 20.20 4.86
CA CYS A 187 -4.60 19.34 6.02
C CYS A 187 -3.94 19.92 7.28
N ASN A 188 -4.62 20.87 7.94
CA ASN A 188 -4.32 21.27 9.31
C ASN A 188 -4.86 20.20 10.25
N VAL A 189 -3.98 19.28 10.67
CA VAL A 189 -4.28 18.31 11.72
C VAL A 189 -3.87 18.97 13.04
N ASN A 190 -4.82 19.09 13.97
CA ASN A 190 -4.57 19.62 15.32
C ASN A 190 -3.45 18.82 16.01
N GLU A 191 -2.49 19.56 16.58
CA GLU A 191 -1.21 19.11 17.17
C GLU A 191 -1.31 18.31 18.50
N ASP A 192 -2.36 17.50 18.70
CA ASP A 192 -2.53 16.74 19.95
C ASP A 192 -2.55 15.21 19.75
N ASP A 193 -1.62 14.67 18.96
CA ASP A 193 -1.30 13.24 18.95
C ASP A 193 0.14 13.04 19.46
N ASN A 194 0.32 13.19 20.77
CA ASN A 194 1.59 13.07 21.48
C ASN A 194 2.01 11.59 21.66
N VAL A 195 2.18 10.88 20.55
CA VAL A 195 2.86 9.58 20.47
C VAL A 195 3.75 9.60 19.22
N ASN A 196 5.06 9.74 19.43
CA ASN A 196 6.14 9.51 18.46
C ASN A 196 6.18 10.39 17.21
N ASN A 197 6.59 11.66 17.29
CA ASN A 197 7.26 12.43 16.22
C ASN A 197 6.77 12.20 14.76
N TYR A 198 5.48 11.92 14.59
CA TYR A 198 4.90 11.38 13.36
C TYR A 198 4.36 12.56 12.57
N ASN A 199 4.86 12.73 11.35
CA ASN A 199 4.45 13.80 10.47
C ASN A 199 3.73 13.22 9.26
N LEU A 200 2.40 13.23 9.31
CA LEU A 200 1.53 12.72 8.25
C LEU A 200 1.86 13.34 6.87
N ASN A 201 2.17 14.64 6.82
CA ASN A 201 2.51 15.30 5.56
C ASN A 201 3.81 14.75 4.94
N LYS A 202 4.82 14.44 5.77
CA LYS A 202 6.06 13.78 5.29
C LYS A 202 5.79 12.37 4.80
N SER A 203 4.95 11.60 5.48
CA SER A 203 4.53 10.26 5.06
C SER A 203 3.78 10.31 3.72
N PHE A 204 2.81 11.21 3.60
CA PHE A 204 2.05 11.43 2.37
C PHE A 204 2.96 11.76 1.18
N ASN A 205 3.89 12.72 1.36
CA ASN A 205 4.83 13.12 0.32
C ASN A 205 5.76 11.98 -0.09
N THR A 206 6.23 11.19 0.87
CA THR A 206 7.09 10.02 0.60
C THR A 206 6.30 8.96 -0.17
N TYR A 207 5.10 8.63 0.27
CA TYR A 207 4.24 7.63 -0.37
C TYR A 207 3.88 8.02 -1.81
N LEU A 208 3.43 9.26 -2.02
CA LEU A 208 3.10 9.77 -3.35
C LEU A 208 4.31 9.78 -4.28
N LYS A 209 5.50 10.12 -3.76
CA LYS A 209 6.75 10.08 -4.53
C LYS A 209 7.09 8.65 -4.99
N ILE A 210 6.93 7.64 -4.14
CA ILE A 210 7.15 6.24 -4.53
C ILE A 210 6.12 5.79 -5.57
N ILE A 211 4.83 6.12 -5.39
CA ILE A 211 3.80 5.81 -6.39
C ILE A 211 4.15 6.46 -7.74
N LYS A 212 4.53 7.74 -7.76
CA LYS A 212 4.94 8.43 -9.00
C LYS A 212 6.15 7.78 -9.67
N ILE A 213 7.12 7.30 -8.89
CA ILE A 213 8.24 6.51 -9.43
C ILE A 213 7.69 5.26 -10.14
N LEU A 214 6.87 4.45 -9.45
CA LEU A 214 6.27 3.24 -10.01
C LEU A 214 5.39 3.52 -11.25
N SER A 215 4.66 4.64 -11.26
CA SER A 215 3.86 5.09 -12.40
C SER A 215 4.69 5.50 -13.62
N LYS A 216 5.95 5.92 -13.42
CA LYS A 216 6.80 6.49 -14.48
C LYS A 216 7.90 5.57 -15.01
N VAL A 217 8.40 4.63 -14.21
CA VAL A 217 9.43 3.68 -14.64
C VAL A 217 8.90 2.71 -15.69
N LYS A 218 9.70 2.34 -16.68
CA LYS A 218 9.28 1.44 -17.76
C LYS A 218 9.78 0.02 -17.58
N THR A 219 10.88 -0.15 -16.86
CA THR A 219 11.55 -1.44 -16.68
C THR A 219 11.96 -1.65 -15.22
N ARG A 220 12.26 -2.90 -14.88
CA ARG A 220 12.86 -3.27 -13.60
C ARG A 220 14.17 -2.54 -13.35
N ASP A 221 15.09 -2.57 -14.31
CA ASP A 221 16.40 -1.96 -14.14
C ASP A 221 16.31 -0.44 -13.91
N GLU A 222 15.33 0.23 -14.51
CA GLU A 222 15.06 1.64 -14.24
C GLU A 222 14.59 1.86 -12.80
N PHE A 223 13.62 1.07 -12.34
CA PHE A 223 13.13 1.13 -10.97
C PHE A 223 14.24 0.83 -9.96
N GLN A 224 14.99 -0.24 -10.16
CA GLN A 224 16.09 -0.65 -9.29
C GLN A 224 17.18 0.43 -9.22
N ARG A 225 17.62 1.00 -10.35
CA ARG A 225 18.62 2.09 -10.34
C ARG A 225 18.14 3.31 -9.55
N ILE A 226 16.87 3.71 -9.71
CA ILE A 226 16.30 4.83 -8.95
C ILE A 226 16.29 4.51 -7.46
N MET A 227 15.89 3.30 -7.09
CA MET A 227 15.78 2.90 -5.68
C MET A 227 17.14 2.68 -5.03
N ILE A 228 18.15 2.17 -5.74
CA ILE A 228 19.55 2.09 -5.26
C ILE A 228 20.08 3.49 -4.97
N LYS A 229 19.86 4.44 -5.89
CA LYS A 229 20.34 5.81 -5.73
C LYS A 229 19.70 6.52 -4.53
N LYS A 230 18.43 6.22 -4.24
CA LYS A 230 17.66 6.91 -3.19
C LYS A 230 17.72 6.20 -1.82
N TYR A 231 17.71 4.87 -1.83
CA TYR A 231 17.52 4.02 -0.65
C TYR A 231 18.47 2.80 -0.71
N PRO A 232 19.81 3.00 -0.77
CA PRO A 232 20.76 1.91 -1.04
C PRO A 232 20.68 0.79 0.00
N LYS A 233 20.61 1.14 1.30
CA LYS A 233 20.53 0.18 2.40
C LYS A 233 19.23 -0.62 2.38
N GLN A 234 18.11 0.04 2.05
CA GLN A 234 16.81 -0.60 1.91
C GLN A 234 16.77 -1.57 0.73
N VAL A 235 17.43 -1.22 -0.38
CA VAL A 235 17.54 -2.12 -1.54
C VAL A 235 18.39 -3.34 -1.18
N GLU A 236 19.51 -3.16 -0.50
CA GLU A 236 20.34 -4.28 -0.01
C GLU A 236 19.52 -5.24 0.87
N LEU A 237 18.77 -4.68 1.82
CA LEU A 237 17.90 -5.46 2.70
C LEU A 237 16.80 -6.19 1.92
N ALA A 238 16.19 -5.53 0.94
CA ALA A 238 15.17 -6.13 0.10
C ALA A 238 15.72 -7.27 -0.77
N VAL A 239 16.95 -7.15 -1.27
CA VAL A 239 17.64 -8.24 -1.99
C VAL A 239 17.88 -9.42 -1.06
N LYS A 240 18.37 -9.17 0.16
CA LYS A 240 18.54 -10.22 1.18
C LYS A 240 17.23 -10.97 1.44
N TYR A 241 16.14 -10.25 1.72
CA TYR A 241 14.83 -10.84 1.97
C TYR A 241 14.29 -11.60 0.74
N ALA A 242 14.48 -11.09 -0.46
CA ALA A 242 14.06 -11.79 -1.67
C ALA A 242 14.78 -13.13 -1.83
N LYS A 243 16.09 -13.18 -1.57
CA LYS A 243 16.88 -14.42 -1.61
C LYS A 243 16.42 -15.43 -0.54
N GLU A 244 16.12 -14.98 0.67
CA GLU A 244 15.62 -15.83 1.75
C GLU A 244 14.25 -16.47 1.43
N ILE A 245 13.40 -15.80 0.66
CA ILE A 245 12.03 -16.25 0.37
C ILE A 245 11.91 -17.01 -0.95
N PHE A 246 12.66 -16.57 -1.96
CA PHE A 246 12.53 -17.02 -3.35
C PHE A 246 13.78 -17.73 -3.87
N GLY A 247 14.90 -17.72 -3.13
CA GLY A 247 16.18 -18.34 -3.49
C GLY A 247 17.14 -17.41 -4.23
N GLU A 248 18.41 -17.82 -4.31
CA GLU A 248 19.53 -17.02 -4.87
C GLU A 248 19.35 -16.59 -6.32
N LYS A 249 18.56 -17.34 -7.10
CA LYS A 249 18.31 -17.04 -8.52
C LYS A 249 17.29 -15.91 -8.71
N PHE A 250 16.60 -15.47 -7.66
CA PHE A 250 15.58 -14.44 -7.77
C PHE A 250 16.21 -13.07 -8.10
N PRO A 251 15.63 -12.27 -9.02
CA PRO A 251 16.24 -11.02 -9.44
C PRO A 251 16.43 -10.06 -8.27
N PRO A 252 17.53 -9.29 -8.26
CA PRO A 252 17.74 -8.29 -7.23
C PRO A 252 16.69 -7.17 -7.36
N PHE A 253 15.93 -6.96 -6.28
CA PHE A 253 14.94 -5.90 -5.99
C PHE A 253 13.85 -5.57 -7.03
#